data_AF-A0A7C9FZ25-F1
#
_entry.id   AF-A0A7C9FZ25-F1
#
_cell.length_a   1.000
_cell.length_b   1.000
_cell.length_c   1.000
_cell.angle_alpha   90.00
_cell.angle_beta   90.00
_cell.angle_gamma   90.00
#
_symmetry.space_group_name_H-M   'P 1'
#
loop_
_entity.id
_entity.type
_entity.pdbx_description
1 polymer ?
#
loop_
_entity_poly.entity_id
_entity_poly.type
_entity_poly.pdbx_seq_one_letter_code
_entity_poly.pdbx_strand_id
1 'polypeptide(L)'
;MKPGLKLTEQSILNMASVIEITTFEDRFHIFVAGSYTYSVVREEGFKEHVESSEKFEYVIVSVNEYHRIQRELSEYLGVEVADYVPEPEVSAQ
;
A
#
# COMPACT_ATOMS: atom_id res chain seq x y z
N MET A 1 29.86 -1.86 -6.73
CA MET A 1 28.82 -2.86 -6.44
C MET A 1 27.80 -2.19 -5.52
N LYS A 2 26.54 -2.04 -5.94
CA LYS A 2 25.50 -1.36 -5.14
C LYS A 2 24.75 -2.39 -4.29
N PRO A 3 24.49 -2.14 -2.99
CA PRO A 3 23.84 -3.09 -2.11
C PRO A 3 22.34 -3.16 -2.43
N GLY A 4 21.88 -4.31 -2.91
CA GLY A 4 20.46 -4.62 -3.05
C GLY A 4 19.88 -5.03 -1.69
N LEU A 5 18.71 -4.49 -1.36
CA LEU A 5 17.93 -4.83 -0.17
C LEU A 5 17.62 -6.34 -0.20
N LYS A 6 18.19 -7.11 0.74
CA LYS A 6 17.87 -8.54 0.90
C LYS A 6 16.64 -8.66 1.79
N LEU A 7 15.48 -8.85 1.16
CA LEU A 7 14.28 -9.35 1.83
C LEU A 7 14.45 -10.87 1.95
N THR A 8 14.80 -11.34 3.15
CA THR A 8 14.85 -12.76 3.50
C THR A 8 13.42 -13.28 3.60
N GLU A 9 13.11 -14.33 2.83
CA GLU A 9 11.79 -14.94 2.58
C GLU A 9 10.96 -14.22 1.49
N GLN A 10 11.04 -14.76 0.27
CA GLN A 10 10.15 -14.40 -0.82
C GLN A 10 8.75 -14.96 -0.53
N SER A 11 7.93 -14.22 0.21
CA SER A 11 6.49 -14.34 0.06
C SER A 11 6.15 -13.86 -1.34
N ILE A 12 6.10 -14.80 -2.30
CA ILE A 12 5.50 -14.54 -3.60
C ILE A 12 4.01 -14.37 -3.31
N LEU A 13 3.58 -13.13 -3.16
CA LEU A 13 2.16 -12.78 -3.24
C LEU A 13 1.69 -13.31 -4.60
N ASN A 14 0.94 -14.41 -4.59
CA ASN A 14 0.30 -14.90 -5.79
C ASN A 14 -0.75 -13.86 -6.18
N MET A 15 -0.39 -13.01 -7.15
CA MET A 15 -1.15 -11.83 -7.56
C MET A 15 -2.56 -12.18 -8.07
N ALA A 16 -2.83 -13.45 -8.39
CA ALA A 16 -4.16 -13.95 -8.74
C ALA A 16 -5.20 -13.85 -7.62
N SER A 17 -4.76 -13.54 -6.39
CA SER A 17 -5.64 -13.46 -5.22
C SER A 17 -5.94 -12.03 -4.77
N VAL A 18 -5.44 -10.97 -5.41
CA VAL A 18 -5.81 -9.59 -5.02
C VAL A 18 -7.27 -9.34 -5.38
N ILE A 19 -8.12 -9.13 -4.37
CA ILE A 19 -9.57 -8.90 -4.54
C ILE A 19 -9.87 -7.40 -4.53
N GLU A 20 -9.18 -6.64 -3.70
CA GLU A 20 -9.47 -5.22 -3.48
C GLU A 20 -8.22 -4.45 -3.10
N ILE A 21 -8.14 -3.20 -3.57
CA ILE A 21 -7.20 -2.19 -3.09
C ILE A 21 -8.00 -0.98 -2.60
N THR A 22 -7.73 -0.56 -1.37
CA THR A 22 -8.29 0.68 -0.80
C THR A 22 -7.16 1.67 -0.56
N THR A 23 -7.21 2.84 -1.20
CA THR A 23 -6.18 3.87 -1.06
C THR A 23 -6.59 4.94 -0.05
N PHE A 24 -5.61 5.48 0.66
CA PHE A 24 -5.74 6.57 1.63
C PHE A 24 -4.70 7.64 1.29
N GLU A 25 -4.62 8.69 2.11
CA GLU A 25 -3.62 9.75 1.92
C GLU A 25 -2.20 9.22 2.05
N ASP A 26 -1.92 8.35 3.03
CA ASP A 26 -0.57 7.92 3.44
C ASP A 26 -0.27 6.43 3.30
N ARG A 27 -1.26 5.65 2.87
CA ARG A 27 -1.20 4.21 2.76
C ARG A 27 -2.19 3.67 1.74
N PHE A 28 -2.02 2.41 1.39
CA PHE A 28 -3.07 1.62 0.76
C PHE A 28 -3.14 0.22 1.36
N HIS A 29 -4.34 -0.33 1.36
CA HIS A 29 -4.61 -1.69 1.81
C HIS A 29 -4.74 -2.61 0.60
N ILE A 30 -4.13 -3.78 0.68
CA ILE A 30 -4.25 -4.85 -0.31
C ILE A 30 -4.98 -6.02 0.35
N PHE A 31 -6.16 -6.35 -0.17
CA PHE A 31 -6.94 -7.49 0.30
C PHE A 31 -6.69 -8.69 -0.61
N VAL A 32 -6.25 -9.79 -0.01
CA VAL A 32 -5.90 -11.02 -0.72
C VAL A 32 -6.86 -12.14 -0.34
N ALA A 33 -7.41 -12.84 -1.32
CA ALA A 33 -8.28 -13.99 -1.14
C ALA A 33 -7.61 -15.03 -0.23
N GLY A 34 -8.22 -15.28 0.94
CA GLY A 34 -7.89 -16.44 1.77
C GLY A 34 -7.38 -16.16 3.18
N SER A 35 -6.82 -14.98 3.50
CA SER A 35 -6.53 -14.63 4.91
C SER A 35 -5.77 -13.32 5.12
N TYR A 36 -4.90 -12.90 4.20
CA TYR A 36 -3.95 -11.81 4.48
C TYR A 36 -4.42 -10.48 3.92
N THR A 37 -4.36 -9.46 4.77
CA THR A 37 -4.54 -8.06 4.36
C THR A 37 -3.25 -7.32 4.65
N TYR A 38 -2.68 -6.69 3.63
CA TYR A 38 -1.47 -5.89 3.78
C TYR A 38 -1.82 -4.42 3.86
N SER A 39 -1.16 -3.68 4.74
CA SER A 39 -1.20 -2.22 4.77
C SER A 39 0.18 -1.69 4.38
N VAL A 40 0.29 -1.14 3.18
CA VAL A 40 1.54 -0.53 2.69
C VAL A 40 1.54 0.93 3.07
N VAL A 41 2.47 1.33 3.92
CA VAL A 41 2.51 2.67 4.56
C VAL A 41 3.81 3.37 4.21
N ARG A 42 3.72 4.67 3.86
CA ARG A 42 4.91 5.51 3.67
C ARG A 42 5.60 5.75 5.01
N GLU A 43 6.92 5.63 5.06
CA GLU A 43 7.73 5.93 6.25
C GLU A 43 7.40 7.29 6.89
N GLU A 44 7.18 8.33 6.08
CA GLU A 44 6.83 9.68 6.56
C GLU A 44 5.41 9.78 7.16
N GLY A 45 4.52 8.89 6.73
CA GLY A 45 3.16 8.76 7.24
C GLY A 45 3.06 7.85 8.47
N PHE A 46 4.11 7.06 8.75
CA PHE A 46 4.20 6.21 9.92
C PHE A 46 4.40 7.04 11.19
N LYS A 47 3.35 7.75 11.61
CA LYS A 47 3.25 8.25 12.98
C LYS A 47 3.12 7.03 13.89
N GLU A 48 3.77 7.05 15.05
CA GLU A 48 3.78 6.01 16.11
C GLU A 48 2.40 5.44 16.53
N HIS A 49 1.31 5.94 15.96
CA HIS A 49 -0.08 5.56 16.24
C HIS A 49 -0.69 4.75 15.10
N VAL A 50 0.08 3.89 14.44
CA VAL A 50 -0.52 2.77 13.75
C VAL A 50 -1.08 1.86 14.84
N GLU A 51 -2.35 2.06 15.18
CA GLU A 51 -3.11 1.10 15.96
C GLU A 51 -2.86 -0.26 15.30
N SER A 52 -2.16 -1.13 16.02
CA SER A 52 -1.89 -2.51 15.63
C SER A 52 -3.22 -3.24 15.53
N SER A 53 -3.95 -2.97 14.44
CA SER A 53 -5.11 -3.73 14.05
C SER A 53 -4.60 -5.10 13.67
N GLU A 54 -4.96 -6.12 14.45
CA GLU A 54 -4.63 -7.53 14.20
C GLU A 54 -5.07 -8.02 12.79
N LYS A 55 -5.84 -7.19 12.06
CA LYS A 55 -6.33 -7.47 10.71
C LYS A 55 -5.30 -7.21 9.60
N PHE A 56 -4.25 -6.43 9.84
CA PHE A 56 -3.32 -6.02 8.78
C PHE A 56 -1.87 -6.35 9.11
N GLU A 57 -1.17 -6.93 8.14
CA GLU A 57 0.29 -6.97 8.13
C GLU A 57 0.83 -5.65 7.56
N TYR A 58 1.58 -4.91 8.36
CA TYR A 58 2.12 -3.62 7.97
C TYR A 58 3.44 -3.75 7.22
N VAL A 59 3.51 -3.10 6.06
CA VAL A 59 4.69 -3.02 5.21
C VAL A 59 5.08 -1.54 5.11
N ILE A 60 6.06 -1.15 5.92
CA ILE A 60 6.55 0.23 5.99
C ILE A 60 7.64 0.38 4.93
N VAL A 61 7.49 1.37 4.05
CA VAL A 61 8.36 1.56 2.90
C VAL A 61 8.71 3.03 2.65
N SER A 62 9.89 3.26 2.10
CA SER A 62 10.28 4.60 1.63
C SER A 62 9.32 5.12 0.55
N VAL A 63 9.24 6.43 0.37
CA VAL A 63 8.36 7.08 -0.62
C VAL A 63 8.58 6.55 -2.04
N ASN A 64 9.84 6.35 -2.44
CA ASN A 64 10.16 5.82 -3.77
C ASN A 64 9.68 4.38 -3.97
N GLU A 65 9.77 3.56 -2.92
CA GLU A 65 9.33 2.18 -2.92
C GLU A 65 7.80 2.10 -2.96
N TYR A 66 7.13 2.95 -2.19
CA TYR A 66 5.68 3.10 -2.20
C TYR A 66 5.14 3.42 -3.60
N HIS A 67 5.70 4.42 -4.28
CA HIS A 67 5.31 4.75 -5.65
C HIS A 67 5.65 3.66 -6.67
N ARG A 68 6.71 2.87 -6.43
CA ARG A 68 7.00 1.70 -7.26
C ARG A 68 5.89 0.67 -7.12
N ILE A 69 5.48 0.35 -5.89
CA ILE A 69 4.39 -0.61 -5.63
C ILE A 69 3.07 -0.11 -6.23
N GLN A 70 2.71 1.17 -6.06
CA GLN A 70 1.50 1.74 -6.69
C GLN A 70 1.47 1.54 -8.20
N ARG A 71 2.58 1.83 -8.89
CA ARG A 71 2.69 1.64 -10.33
C ARG A 71 2.60 0.18 -10.74
N GLU A 72 3.32 -0.71 -10.05
CA GLU A 72 3.27 -2.15 -10.34
C GLU A 72 1.86 -2.72 -10.16
N LEU A 73 1.14 -2.30 -9.10
CA LEU A 73 -0.26 -2.68 -8.88
C LEU A 73 -1.18 -2.08 -9.94
N SER A 74 -0.92 -0.84 -10.37
CA SER A 74 -1.71 -0.19 -11.42
C SER A 74 -1.57 -0.90 -12.76
N GLU A 75 -0.33 -1.22 -13.15
CA GLU A 75 -0.03 -1.97 -14.37
C GLU A 75 -0.66 -3.36 -14.35
N TYR A 76 -0.64 -4.02 -13.19
CA TYR A 76 -1.20 -5.35 -13.01
C TYR A 76 -2.73 -5.37 -13.08
N LEU A 77 -3.40 -4.44 -12.38
CA LEU A 77 -4.86 -4.40 -12.31
C LEU A 77 -5.51 -3.71 -13.52
N GLY A 78 -4.72 -2.99 -14.33
CA GLY A 78 -5.24 -2.19 -15.44
C GLY A 78 -6.08 -0.99 -14.99
N VAL A 79 -5.92 -0.56 -13.73
CA VAL A 79 -6.59 0.61 -13.13
C VAL A 79 -5.56 1.45 -12.37
N GLU A 80 -5.82 2.74 -12.22
CA GLU A 80 -4.91 3.62 -11.49
C GLU A 80 -5.04 3.43 -9.97
N VAL A 81 -3.93 3.10 -9.31
CA VAL A 81 -3.79 3.08 -7.85
C VAL A 81 -3.04 4.35 -7.42
N ALA A 82 -3.78 5.36 -7.02
CA ALA A 82 -3.25 6.65 -6.57
C ALA A 82 -3.71 6.97 -5.13
N ASP A 83 -2.95 7.83 -4.46
CA ASP A 83 -3.31 8.33 -3.14
C ASP A 83 -4.68 9.02 -3.19
N TYR A 84 -5.50 8.79 -2.16
CA TYR A 84 -6.76 9.50 -2.04
C TYR A 84 -6.48 10.95 -1.67
N VAL A 85 -6.86 11.88 -2.55
CA VAL A 85 -6.86 13.31 -2.28
C VAL A 85 -8.30 13.75 -2.05
N PRO A 86 -8.69 14.16 -0.83
CA PRO A 86 -10.04 14.67 -0.60
C PRO A 86 -10.29 15.87 -1.52
N GLU A 87 -11.43 15.86 -2.23
CA GLU A 87 -11.84 17.04 -2.99
C GLU A 87 -11.98 18.23 -2.04
N PRO A 88 -11.51 19.43 -2.42
CA PRO A 88 -11.68 20.61 -1.60
C PRO A 88 -13.18 20.85 -1.38
N GLU A 89 -13.60 20.95 -0.12
CA GLU A 89 -14.98 21.34 0.21
C GLU A 89 -15.30 22.67 -0.46
N VAL A 90 -16.09 22.64 -1.52
CA VAL A 90 -16.68 23.84 -2.09
C VAL A 90 -17.72 24.32 -1.08
N SER A 91 -17.31 25.23 -0.19
CA SER A 91 -18.24 25.96 0.68
C SER A 91 -19.22 26.71 -0.21
N ALA A 92 -20.43 26.16 -0.37
CA ALA A 92 -21.53 26.90 -0.96
C ALA A 92 -21.83 28.09 -0.04
N GLN A 93 -21.50 29.30 -0.52
CA GLN A 93 -21.87 30.57 0.11
C GLN A 93 -23.35 30.86 -0.07
#